data_AF-A0A7C5MM56-F1
#
_entry.id   AF-A0A7C5MM56-F1
#
_cell.length_a   1.000
_cell.length_b   1.000
_cell.length_c   1.000
_cell.angle_alpha   90.00
_cell.angle_beta   90.00
_cell.angle_gamma   90.00
#
_symmetry.space_group_name_H-M   'P 1'
#
loop_
_entity.id
_entity.type
_entity.pdbx_description
1 polymer ?
#
loop_
_entity_poly.entity_id
_entity_poly.type
_entity_poly.pdbx_seq_one_letter_code
_entity_poly.pdbx_strand_id
1 'polypeptide(L)'
;SGIIPEINAFGAFIIVLSTSTWLITASALGIELSITHAVIGGLIGYGIVAIGLEKMNFKILHGIFISWISSPILSCFLSYALYSLTLKLLRNKNKFERFFKAFLIANLCFSAYSFGVNDIGNATGVYVTVLGIKPESLNPSTALPLTLLGCIGILIGGFTLGPRVIKTVGFKITCLDATSGSIAELSNALTVYLFSYLPYIILGYGMPISTSLASVGAVVGIALKKGFVKNGKSTLAFLALMWLLTPIITAFLGITLFSILMKLVRISI
;
A
#
# COMPACT_ATOMS: atom_id res chain seq x y z
N SER A 1 -0.94 8.99 19.40
CA SER A 1 -0.56 10.17 18.59
C SER A 1 0.15 9.69 17.34
N GLY A 2 -0.20 10.22 16.16
CA GLY A 2 0.37 9.82 14.87
C GLY A 2 1.74 10.45 14.58
N ILE A 3 2.15 10.43 13.30
CA ILE A 3 3.38 11.12 12.82
C ILE A 3 3.31 12.62 13.13
N ILE A 4 2.13 13.20 12.91
CA ILE A 4 1.78 14.56 13.28
C ILE A 4 0.84 14.46 14.48
N PRO A 5 1.09 15.16 15.60
CA PRO A 5 0.27 15.04 16.81
C PRO A 5 -1.20 15.38 16.58
N GLU A 6 -1.47 16.45 15.83
CA GLU A 6 -2.81 16.91 15.47
C GLU A 6 -2.83 17.38 14.02
N ILE A 7 -3.88 17.00 13.29
CA ILE A 7 -4.09 17.39 11.89
C ILE A 7 -5.44 18.08 11.82
N ASN A 8 -5.47 19.36 11.44
CA ASN A 8 -6.74 20.07 11.23
C ASN A 8 -7.34 19.74 9.84
N ALA A 9 -8.60 20.14 9.62
CA ALA A 9 -9.29 19.88 8.36
C ALA A 9 -8.54 20.41 7.12
N PHE A 10 -7.90 21.58 7.25
CA PHE A 10 -7.08 22.17 6.20
C PHE A 10 -5.86 21.32 5.85
N GLY A 11 -5.15 20.82 6.86
CA GLY A 11 -4.03 19.91 6.67
C GLY A 11 -4.42 18.59 6.04
N ALA A 12 -5.51 18.00 6.51
CA ALA A 12 -6.08 16.79 5.93
C ALA A 12 -6.42 16.96 4.45
N PHE A 13 -7.04 18.09 4.08
CA PHE A 13 -7.32 18.41 2.69
C PHE A 13 -6.05 18.47 1.85
N ILE A 14 -4.98 19.11 2.34
CA ILE A 14 -3.69 19.20 1.64
C ILE A 14 -3.05 17.82 1.46
N ILE A 15 -3.02 17.01 2.51
CA ILE A 15 -2.43 15.66 2.48
C ILE A 15 -3.17 14.78 1.46
N VAL A 16 -4.51 14.80 1.49
CA VAL A 16 -5.33 14.00 0.57
C VAL A 16 -5.18 14.51 -0.86
N LEU A 17 -5.19 15.83 -1.07
CA LEU A 17 -5.07 16.42 -2.40
C LEU A 17 -3.69 16.18 -3.02
N SER A 18 -2.60 16.33 -2.27
CA SER A 18 -1.24 16.08 -2.78
C SER A 18 -1.04 14.60 -3.14
N THR A 19 -1.53 13.71 -2.28
CA THR A 19 -1.44 12.26 -2.44
C THR A 19 -2.27 11.79 -3.63
N SER A 20 -3.55 12.17 -3.69
CA SER A 20 -4.46 11.78 -4.77
C SER A 20 -4.02 12.30 -6.13
N THR A 21 -3.54 13.56 -6.21
CA THR A 21 -3.01 14.14 -7.45
C THR A 21 -1.89 13.28 -8.03
N TRP A 22 -0.92 12.90 -7.19
CA TRP A 22 0.20 12.06 -7.64
C TRP A 22 -0.26 10.65 -8.02
N LEU A 23 -1.04 9.99 -7.16
CA LEU A 23 -1.51 8.62 -7.39
C LEU A 23 -2.37 8.51 -8.65
N ILE A 24 -3.29 9.44 -8.88
CA ILE A 24 -4.14 9.45 -10.08
C ILE A 24 -3.29 9.68 -11.33
N THR A 25 -2.36 10.63 -11.29
CA THR A 25 -1.48 10.93 -12.43
C THR A 25 -0.62 9.72 -12.78
N ALA A 26 0.05 9.12 -11.79
CA ALA A 26 0.89 7.95 -12.00
C ALA A 26 0.08 6.74 -12.48
N SER A 27 -1.10 6.48 -11.89
CA SER A 27 -1.98 5.39 -12.31
C SER A 27 -2.52 5.61 -13.73
N ALA A 28 -2.81 6.85 -14.11
CA ALA A 28 -3.23 7.20 -15.48
C ALA A 28 -2.12 6.94 -16.51
N LEU A 29 -0.85 7.09 -16.11
CA LEU A 29 0.34 6.71 -16.87
C LEU A 29 0.66 5.20 -16.78
N GLY A 30 -0.13 4.43 -16.03
CA GLY A 30 0.07 3.00 -15.83
C GLY A 30 1.22 2.66 -14.88
N ILE A 31 1.70 3.59 -14.06
CA ILE A 31 2.78 3.32 -13.09
C ILE A 31 2.14 2.76 -11.81
N GLU A 32 2.59 1.58 -11.39
CA GLU A 32 2.18 1.01 -10.09
C GLU A 32 2.93 1.70 -8.95
N LEU A 33 2.19 2.41 -8.11
CA LEU A 33 2.72 3.10 -6.94
C LEU A 33 2.12 2.56 -5.65
N SER A 34 2.86 2.79 -4.57
CA SER A 34 2.37 2.56 -3.22
C SER A 34 1.55 3.74 -2.72
N ILE A 35 0.31 3.46 -2.33
CA ILE A 35 -0.55 4.43 -1.65
C ILE A 35 0.07 4.86 -0.32
N THR A 36 0.62 3.90 0.45
CA THR A 36 1.27 4.17 1.75
C THR A 36 2.44 5.15 1.60
N HIS A 37 3.33 4.95 0.64
CA HIS A 37 4.43 5.89 0.37
C HIS A 37 3.92 7.30 0.06
N ALA A 38 2.87 7.38 -0.75
CA ALA A 38 2.28 8.64 -1.18
C ALA A 38 1.66 9.40 0.01
N VAL A 39 0.85 8.72 0.84
CA VAL A 39 0.23 9.29 2.05
C VAL A 39 1.28 9.75 3.07
N ILE A 40 2.29 8.91 3.33
CA ILE A 40 3.37 9.25 4.28
C ILE A 40 4.17 10.45 3.79
N GLY A 41 4.47 10.54 2.49
CA GLY A 41 5.08 11.74 1.91
C GLY A 41 4.21 12.99 2.08
N GLY A 42 2.90 12.89 1.82
CA GLY A 42 1.97 14.00 2.04
C GLY A 42 1.94 14.46 3.51
N LEU A 43 1.94 13.52 4.46
CA LEU A 43 2.05 13.80 5.89
C LEU A 43 3.37 14.50 6.23
N ILE A 44 4.50 14.03 5.71
CA ILE A 44 5.80 14.68 5.92
C ILE A 44 5.78 16.11 5.37
N GLY A 45 5.33 16.30 4.13
CA GLY A 45 5.26 17.61 3.49
C GLY A 45 4.42 18.62 4.29
N TYR A 46 3.21 18.23 4.69
CA TYR A 46 2.36 19.07 5.54
C TYR A 46 2.97 19.29 6.93
N GLY A 47 3.52 18.26 7.57
CA GLY A 47 4.14 18.36 8.89
C GLY A 47 5.30 19.37 8.93
N ILE A 48 6.15 19.38 7.90
CA ILE A 48 7.26 20.34 7.77
C ILE A 48 6.78 21.79 7.82
N VAL A 49 5.74 22.12 7.05
CA VAL A 49 5.25 23.51 6.93
C VAL A 49 4.30 23.92 8.06
N ALA A 50 3.58 22.97 8.65
CA ALA A 50 2.57 23.26 9.67
C ALA A 50 3.16 23.32 11.09
N ILE A 51 4.04 22.38 11.43
CA ILE A 51 4.55 22.23 12.81
C ILE A 51 6.09 22.22 12.90
N GLY A 52 6.79 22.10 11.77
CA GLY A 52 8.24 21.93 11.72
C GLY A 52 8.70 20.49 11.96
N LEU A 53 9.88 20.15 11.42
CA LEU A 53 10.44 18.80 11.50
C LEU A 53 10.61 18.30 12.95
N GLU A 54 11.04 19.16 13.86
CA GLU A 54 11.38 18.79 15.24
C GLU A 54 10.19 18.26 16.05
N LYS A 55 8.96 18.65 15.69
CA LYS A 55 7.73 18.26 16.39
C LYS A 55 7.10 16.98 15.84
N MET A 56 7.68 16.41 14.78
CA MET A 56 7.18 15.17 14.18
C MET A 56 7.65 13.93 14.94
N ASN A 57 6.80 12.91 14.98
CA ASN A 57 7.13 11.65 15.65
C ASN A 57 7.99 10.73 14.76
N PHE A 58 9.31 10.93 14.84
CA PHE A 58 10.29 10.12 14.09
C PHE A 58 10.31 8.64 14.49
N LYS A 59 9.88 8.29 15.71
CA LYS A 59 9.80 6.88 16.13
C LYS A 59 8.80 6.11 15.28
N ILE A 60 7.62 6.69 15.02
CA ILE A 60 6.61 6.10 14.14
C ILE A 60 7.13 6.07 12.70
N LEU A 61 7.70 7.17 12.22
CA LEU A 61 8.21 7.27 10.86
C LEU A 61 9.30 6.23 10.57
N HIS A 62 10.23 6.03 11.50
CA HIS A 62 11.27 5.01 11.42
C HIS A 62 10.69 3.59 11.35
N GLY A 63 9.68 3.28 12.17
CA GLY A 63 8.97 1.99 12.11
C GLY A 63 8.33 1.73 10.74
N ILE A 64 7.76 2.77 10.13
CA ILE A 64 7.20 2.70 8.78
C ILE A 64 8.28 2.46 7.73
N PHE A 65 9.43 3.13 7.82
CA PHE A 65 10.54 2.88 6.89
C PHE A 65 11.10 1.45 6.99
N ILE A 66 11.16 0.90 8.22
CA ILE A 66 11.50 -0.52 8.41
C ILE A 66 10.46 -1.42 7.74
N SER A 67 9.16 -1.09 7.85
CA SER A 67 8.08 -1.87 7.25
C SER A 67 8.17 -1.91 5.72
N TRP A 68 8.60 -0.81 5.09
CA TRP A 68 8.79 -0.71 3.64
C TRP A 68 9.89 -1.64 3.11
N ILE A 69 10.93 -1.91 3.92
CA ILE A 69 12.02 -2.82 3.54
C ILE A 69 11.67 -4.26 3.92
N SER A 70 11.14 -4.47 5.12
CA SER A 70 10.88 -5.80 5.66
C SER A 70 9.70 -6.52 5.01
N SER A 71 8.65 -5.80 4.60
CA SER A 71 7.47 -6.42 3.95
C SER A 71 7.75 -7.10 2.61
N PRO A 72 8.44 -6.51 1.61
CA PRO A 72 8.76 -7.22 0.37
C PRO A 72 9.70 -8.41 0.61
N ILE A 73 10.61 -8.32 1.59
CA ILE A 73 11.53 -9.40 1.94
C ILE A 73 10.75 -10.59 2.53
N LEU A 74 9.85 -10.33 3.48
CA LEU A 74 9.02 -11.37 4.07
C LEU A 74 8.14 -12.03 3.00
N SER A 75 7.51 -11.23 2.13
CA SER A 75 6.64 -11.76 1.08
C SER A 75 7.41 -12.61 0.06
N CYS A 76 8.62 -12.17 -0.31
CA CYS A 76 9.54 -12.93 -1.16
C CYS A 76 9.94 -14.27 -0.52
N PHE A 77 10.29 -14.25 0.77
CA PHE A 77 10.63 -15.45 1.50
C PHE A 77 9.46 -16.43 1.58
N LEU A 78 8.27 -15.95 1.95
CA LEU A 78 7.06 -16.77 2.05
C LEU A 78 6.70 -17.39 0.71
N SER A 79 6.71 -16.62 -0.38
CA SER A 79 6.36 -17.16 -1.70
C SER A 79 7.38 -18.18 -2.20
N TYR A 80 8.68 -17.92 -1.99
CA TYR A 80 9.74 -18.88 -2.32
C TYR A 80 9.57 -20.20 -1.55
N ALA A 81 9.35 -20.10 -0.23
CA ALA A 81 9.24 -21.25 0.66
C ALA A 81 7.97 -22.08 0.37
N LEU A 82 6.81 -21.42 0.29
CA LEU A 82 5.52 -22.07 0.01
C LEU A 82 5.51 -22.69 -1.39
N TYR A 83 6.08 -22.02 -2.40
CA TYR A 83 6.15 -22.57 -3.74
C TYR A 83 7.12 -23.75 -3.80
N SER A 84 8.24 -23.69 -3.09
CA SER A 84 9.17 -24.82 -2.96
C SER A 84 8.50 -26.03 -2.31
N LEU A 85 7.72 -25.82 -1.24
CA LEU A 85 6.98 -26.89 -0.58
C LEU A 85 5.92 -27.48 -1.52
N THR A 86 5.17 -26.62 -2.21
CA THR A 86 4.15 -27.00 -3.19
C THR A 86 4.75 -27.90 -4.28
N LEU A 87 5.90 -27.52 -4.86
CA LEU A 87 6.58 -28.32 -5.87
C LEU A 87 7.10 -29.67 -5.35
N LYS A 88 7.50 -29.74 -4.07
CA LYS A 88 7.93 -31.01 -3.44
C LYS A 88 6.74 -31.95 -3.22
N LEU A 89 5.60 -31.43 -2.76
CA LEU A 89 4.41 -32.22 -2.47
C LEU A 89 3.67 -32.65 -3.74
N LEU A 90 3.66 -31.80 -4.77
CA LEU A 90 2.88 -32.01 -5.99
C LEU A 90 3.79 -32.50 -7.13
N ARG A 91 4.03 -33.82 -7.12
CA ARG A 91 4.84 -34.51 -8.13
C ARG A 91 4.18 -34.51 -9.53
N ASN A 92 2.85 -34.37 -9.62
CA ASN A 92 2.09 -34.29 -10.88
C ASN A 92 1.19 -33.04 -10.91
N LYS A 93 1.68 -31.97 -11.56
CA LYS A 93 1.01 -30.65 -11.60
C LYS A 93 -0.34 -30.65 -12.31
N ASN A 94 -0.49 -31.45 -13.37
CA ASN A 94 -1.68 -31.42 -14.22
C ASN A 94 -2.94 -31.88 -13.48
N LYS A 95 -2.79 -32.79 -12.51
CA LYS A 95 -3.92 -33.28 -11.70
C LYS A 95 -4.49 -32.21 -10.76
N PHE A 96 -3.70 -31.19 -10.41
CA PHE A 96 -4.05 -30.18 -9.42
C PHE A 96 -4.29 -28.80 -10.01
N GLU A 97 -4.22 -28.64 -11.34
CA GLU A 97 -4.44 -27.34 -11.97
C GLU A 97 -5.82 -26.76 -11.64
N ARG A 98 -6.87 -27.60 -11.67
CA ARG A 98 -8.23 -27.18 -11.30
C ARG A 98 -8.33 -26.76 -9.84
N PHE A 99 -7.63 -27.45 -8.94
CA PHE A 99 -7.55 -27.10 -7.53
C PHE A 99 -6.88 -25.73 -7.35
N PHE A 100 -5.72 -25.49 -7.98
CA PHE A 100 -5.03 -24.21 -7.87
C PHE A 100 -5.78 -23.04 -8.51
N LYS A 101 -6.58 -23.28 -9.56
CA LYS A 101 -7.49 -22.26 -10.10
C LYS A 101 -8.56 -21.86 -9.07
N ALA A 102 -9.18 -22.84 -8.42
CA ALA A 102 -10.16 -22.56 -7.35
C ALA A 102 -9.50 -21.91 -6.13
N PHE A 103 -8.32 -22.39 -5.74
CA PHE A 103 -7.56 -21.86 -4.61
C PHE A 103 -7.05 -20.44 -4.89
N LEU A 104 -6.70 -20.11 -6.13
CA LEU A 104 -6.40 -18.74 -6.54
C LEU A 104 -7.58 -17.80 -6.28
N ILE A 105 -8.82 -18.21 -6.60
CA ILE A 105 -10.01 -17.38 -6.33
C ILE A 105 -10.16 -17.15 -4.82
N ALA A 106 -10.00 -18.19 -4.00
CA ALA A 106 -10.04 -18.07 -2.55
C ALA A 106 -8.94 -17.12 -2.02
N ASN A 107 -7.72 -17.23 -2.55
CA ASN A 107 -6.60 -16.36 -2.18
C ASN A 107 -6.83 -14.92 -2.62
N LEU A 108 -7.43 -14.68 -3.78
CA LEU A 108 -7.82 -13.34 -4.23
C LEU A 108 -8.85 -12.70 -3.29
N CYS A 109 -9.80 -13.48 -2.77
CA CYS A 109 -10.72 -13.00 -1.73
C CYS A 109 -9.98 -12.62 -0.43
N PHE A 110 -9.03 -13.46 0.00
CA PHE A 110 -8.22 -13.17 1.20
C PHE A 110 -7.29 -11.97 1.00
N SER A 111 -6.72 -11.79 -0.18
CA SER A 111 -5.98 -10.58 -0.56
C SER A 111 -6.87 -9.35 -0.53
N ALA A 112 -8.07 -9.41 -1.12
CA ALA A 112 -9.01 -8.29 -1.11
C ALA A 112 -9.39 -7.88 0.32
N TYR A 113 -9.60 -8.86 1.21
CA TYR A 113 -9.80 -8.60 2.64
C TYR A 113 -8.58 -7.90 3.26
N SER A 114 -7.38 -8.43 3.04
CA SER A 114 -6.13 -7.91 3.62
C SER A 114 -5.78 -6.51 3.11
N PHE A 115 -6.00 -6.25 1.82
CA PHE A 115 -5.86 -4.92 1.22
C PHE A 115 -6.90 -3.96 1.76
N GLY A 116 -8.16 -4.40 1.92
CA GLY A 116 -9.21 -3.60 2.53
C GLY A 116 -8.80 -3.09 3.91
N VAL A 117 -8.30 -3.97 4.79
CA VAL A 117 -7.81 -3.58 6.12
C VAL A 117 -6.72 -2.50 6.04
N ASN A 118 -5.78 -2.63 5.10
CA ASN A 118 -4.65 -1.71 4.97
C ASN A 118 -5.03 -0.37 4.29
N ASP A 119 -5.69 -0.45 3.13
CA ASP A 119 -5.95 0.69 2.26
C ASP A 119 -7.12 1.54 2.75
N ILE A 120 -8.13 0.95 3.38
CA ILE A 120 -9.18 1.73 4.06
C ILE A 120 -8.56 2.51 5.22
N GLY A 121 -7.65 1.90 5.99
CA GLY A 121 -6.89 2.60 7.02
C GLY A 121 -6.13 3.82 6.47
N ASN A 122 -5.46 3.67 5.32
CA ASN A 122 -4.74 4.75 4.65
C ASN A 122 -5.69 5.88 4.17
N ALA A 123 -6.85 5.53 3.62
CA ALA A 123 -7.81 6.50 3.10
C ALA A 123 -8.59 7.24 4.21
N THR A 124 -8.92 6.54 5.28
CA THR A 124 -9.86 7.02 6.31
C THR A 124 -9.17 7.53 7.58
N GLY A 125 -7.90 7.14 7.82
CA GLY A 125 -7.15 7.53 9.01
C GLY A 125 -6.95 9.05 9.14
N VAL A 126 -6.83 9.77 8.03
CA VAL A 126 -6.75 11.24 8.03
C VAL A 126 -8.04 11.85 8.58
N TYR A 127 -9.21 11.35 8.17
CA TYR A 127 -10.50 11.84 8.65
C TYR A 127 -10.68 11.60 10.16
N VAL A 128 -10.35 10.39 10.63
CA VAL A 128 -10.41 10.05 12.07
C VAL A 128 -9.49 10.96 12.89
N THR A 129 -8.31 11.28 12.35
CA THR A 129 -7.35 12.19 13.01
C THR A 129 -7.88 13.62 13.09
N VAL A 130 -8.56 14.12 12.05
CA VAL A 130 -9.18 15.47 12.05
C VAL A 130 -10.27 15.59 13.10
N LEU A 131 -11.03 14.52 13.34
CA LEU A 131 -12.06 14.52 14.38
C LEU A 131 -11.49 14.40 15.80
N GLY A 132 -10.17 14.17 15.94
CA GLY A 132 -9.55 13.93 17.25
C GLY A 132 -10.04 12.65 17.95
N ILE A 133 -10.68 11.74 17.20
CA ILE A 133 -11.27 10.52 17.74
C ILE A 133 -10.17 9.46 17.82
N LYS A 134 -10.03 8.82 18.99
CA LYS A 134 -9.15 7.65 19.11
C LYS A 134 -9.76 6.48 18.35
N PRO A 135 -8.97 5.68 17.59
CA PRO A 135 -9.51 4.57 16.79
C PRO A 135 -10.41 3.61 17.59
N GLU A 136 -10.09 3.35 18.85
CA GLU A 136 -10.84 2.44 19.74
C GLU A 136 -12.20 3.00 20.16
N SER A 137 -12.39 4.32 20.03
CA SER A 137 -13.62 5.04 20.35
C SER A 137 -14.45 5.39 19.12
N LEU A 138 -14.08 4.88 17.94
CA LEU A 138 -14.80 5.19 16.70
C LEU A 138 -16.15 4.47 16.68
N ASN A 139 -17.22 5.24 16.85
CA ASN A 139 -18.57 4.69 16.85
C ASN A 139 -18.93 4.06 15.49
N PRO A 140 -19.70 2.94 15.47
CA PRO A 140 -20.14 2.30 14.24
C PRO A 140 -20.85 3.24 13.26
N SER A 141 -21.60 4.21 13.77
CA SER A 141 -22.32 5.22 12.98
C SER A 141 -21.40 6.12 12.15
N THR A 142 -20.13 6.28 12.53
CA THR A 142 -19.12 7.03 11.77
C THR A 142 -18.22 6.09 10.98
N ALA A 143 -17.84 4.95 11.58
CA ALA A 143 -16.98 3.96 10.94
C ALA A 143 -17.59 3.37 9.67
N LEU A 144 -18.88 3.04 9.69
CA LEU A 144 -19.56 2.38 8.58
C LEU A 144 -19.65 3.28 7.33
N PRO A 145 -20.18 4.53 7.39
CA PRO A 145 -20.21 5.40 6.22
C PRO A 145 -18.83 5.69 5.64
N LEU A 146 -17.83 5.87 6.50
CA LEU A 146 -16.45 6.15 6.10
C LEU A 146 -15.82 4.96 5.35
N THR A 147 -16.08 3.75 5.85
CA THR A 147 -15.66 2.50 5.20
C THR A 147 -16.36 2.32 3.85
N LEU A 148 -17.69 2.55 3.79
CA LEU A 148 -18.45 2.45 2.55
C LEU A 148 -17.94 3.43 1.48
N LEU A 149 -17.64 4.67 1.87
CA LEU A 149 -17.05 5.66 0.98
C LEU A 149 -15.70 5.20 0.42
N GLY A 150 -14.84 4.65 1.28
CA GLY A 150 -13.57 4.04 0.88
C GLY A 150 -13.75 2.90 -0.13
N CYS A 151 -14.68 1.98 0.14
CA CYS A 151 -14.99 0.87 -0.76
C CYS A 151 -15.49 1.34 -2.14
N ILE A 152 -16.36 2.34 -2.18
CA ILE A 152 -16.84 2.92 -3.45
C ILE A 152 -15.68 3.53 -4.25
N GLY A 153 -14.78 4.28 -3.58
CA GLY A 153 -13.60 4.85 -4.22
C GLY A 153 -12.66 3.79 -4.80
N ILE A 154 -12.37 2.73 -4.04
CA ILE A 154 -11.55 1.60 -4.49
C ILE A 154 -12.20 0.90 -5.69
N LEU A 155 -13.51 0.67 -5.66
CA LEU A 155 -14.26 0.05 -6.76
C LEU A 155 -14.16 0.88 -8.05
N ILE A 156 -14.43 2.18 -7.96
CA ILE A 156 -14.37 3.10 -9.12
C ILE A 156 -12.94 3.19 -9.67
N GLY A 157 -11.95 3.36 -8.80
CA GLY A 157 -10.53 3.44 -9.20
C GLY A 157 -10.03 2.14 -9.85
N GLY A 158 -10.41 1.00 -9.28
CA GLY A 158 -10.10 -0.32 -9.81
C GLY A 158 -10.68 -0.55 -11.21
N PHE A 159 -11.90 -0.09 -11.47
CA PHE A 159 -12.54 -0.22 -12.79
C PHE A 159 -11.96 0.76 -13.84
N THR A 160 -11.68 2.00 -13.43
CA THR A 160 -11.31 3.08 -14.36
C THR A 160 -9.80 3.11 -14.69
N LEU A 161 -8.95 3.05 -13.67
CA LEU A 161 -7.49 3.17 -13.81
C LEU A 161 -6.76 1.84 -13.62
N GLY A 162 -7.36 0.89 -12.89
CA GLY A 162 -6.77 -0.43 -12.63
C GLY A 162 -6.27 -1.16 -13.89
N PRO A 163 -7.01 -1.22 -15.01
CA PRO A 163 -6.54 -1.89 -16.23
C PRO A 163 -5.23 -1.32 -16.80
N ARG A 164 -4.93 -0.03 -16.57
CA ARG A 164 -3.68 0.60 -17.03
C ARG A 164 -2.48 0.12 -16.21
N VAL A 165 -2.66 0.05 -14.89
CA VAL A 165 -1.63 -0.41 -13.95
C VAL A 165 -1.39 -1.92 -14.08
N ILE A 166 -2.45 -2.72 -14.23
CA ILE A 166 -2.31 -4.18 -14.40
C ILE A 166 -1.46 -4.53 -15.64
N LYS A 167 -1.61 -3.77 -16.74
CA LYS A 167 -0.86 -3.99 -17.99
C LYS A 167 0.64 -3.74 -17.86
N THR A 168 1.09 -2.91 -16.92
CA THR A 168 2.52 -2.58 -16.79
C THR A 168 3.26 -3.52 -15.84
N VAL A 169 2.56 -4.06 -14.84
CA VAL A 169 3.10 -4.96 -13.81
C VAL A 169 2.95 -6.43 -14.23
N GLY A 170 1.78 -6.77 -14.79
CA GLY A 170 1.49 -8.11 -15.28
C GLY A 170 2.47 -8.52 -16.36
N PHE A 171 3.08 -9.70 -16.21
CA PHE A 171 3.97 -10.36 -17.17
C PHE A 171 5.41 -9.84 -17.30
N LYS A 172 5.78 -8.70 -16.72
CA LYS A 172 7.15 -8.15 -16.90
C LYS A 172 8.20 -8.69 -15.93
N ILE A 173 7.82 -9.23 -14.77
CA ILE A 173 8.76 -9.74 -13.76
C ILE A 173 9.00 -11.25 -13.95
N THR A 174 7.93 -12.05 -13.93
CA THR A 174 7.96 -13.50 -14.18
C THR A 174 6.61 -13.98 -14.72
N CYS A 175 6.61 -15.10 -15.46
CA CYS A 175 5.38 -15.75 -15.89
C CYS A 175 4.75 -16.54 -14.73
N LEU A 176 3.52 -16.20 -14.39
CA LEU A 176 2.71 -16.87 -13.37
C LEU A 176 1.71 -17.82 -14.02
N ASP A 177 1.67 -19.05 -13.51
CA ASP A 177 0.63 -20.05 -13.78
C ASP A 177 -0.33 -20.11 -12.58
N ALA A 178 -1.42 -20.89 -12.66
CA ALA A 178 -2.40 -20.97 -11.57
C ALA A 178 -1.78 -21.35 -10.22
N THR A 179 -0.79 -22.24 -10.20
CA THR A 179 -0.11 -22.68 -8.97
C THR A 179 0.77 -21.58 -8.39
N SER A 180 1.68 -21.04 -9.20
CA SER A 180 2.62 -20.00 -8.75
C SER A 180 1.93 -18.67 -8.46
N GLY A 181 0.91 -18.30 -9.24
CA GLY A 181 0.07 -17.13 -8.97
C GLY A 181 -0.71 -17.29 -7.66
N SER A 182 -1.31 -18.46 -7.42
CA SER A 182 -2.03 -18.74 -6.16
C SER A 182 -1.11 -18.62 -4.94
N ILE A 183 0.12 -19.15 -5.02
CA ILE A 183 1.09 -19.04 -3.92
C ILE A 183 1.63 -17.62 -3.75
N ALA A 184 1.90 -16.90 -4.83
CA ALA A 184 2.29 -15.49 -4.76
C ALA A 184 1.21 -14.66 -4.06
N GLU A 185 -0.05 -14.84 -4.45
CA GLU A 185 -1.18 -14.11 -3.91
C GLU A 185 -1.38 -14.40 -2.42
N LEU A 186 -1.32 -15.67 -2.02
CA LEU A 186 -1.39 -16.07 -0.61
C LEU A 186 -0.26 -15.44 0.22
N SER A 187 0.96 -15.43 -0.32
CA SER A 187 2.14 -14.90 0.38
C SER A 187 2.05 -13.38 0.55
N ASN A 188 1.54 -12.68 -0.47
CA ASN A 188 1.24 -11.27 -0.41
C ASN A 188 0.18 -10.99 0.66
N ALA A 189 -1.01 -11.61 0.55
CA ALA A 189 -2.10 -11.44 1.51
C ALA A 189 -1.65 -11.70 2.95
N LEU A 190 -0.94 -12.80 3.19
CA LEU A 190 -0.45 -13.16 4.50
C LEU A 190 0.56 -12.13 5.03
N THR A 191 1.43 -11.60 4.18
CA THR A 191 2.36 -10.51 4.56
C THR A 191 1.58 -9.27 4.99
N VAL A 192 0.60 -8.83 4.19
CA VAL A 192 -0.23 -7.66 4.51
C VAL A 192 -0.99 -7.87 5.81
N TYR A 193 -1.59 -9.04 5.98
CA TYR A 193 -2.31 -9.42 7.19
C TYR A 193 -1.40 -9.40 8.42
N LEU A 194 -0.22 -10.04 8.35
CA LEU A 194 0.72 -10.10 9.47
C LEU A 194 1.20 -8.71 9.92
N PHE A 195 1.52 -7.83 8.99
CA PHE A 195 1.92 -6.46 9.32
C PHE A 195 0.76 -5.57 9.80
N SER A 196 -0.47 -5.89 9.41
CA SER A 196 -1.65 -5.17 9.91
C SER A 196 -2.06 -5.66 11.30
N TYR A 197 -1.94 -6.96 11.59
CA TYR A 197 -2.49 -7.59 12.79
C TYR A 197 -1.46 -7.79 13.92
N LEU A 198 -0.24 -8.26 13.62
CA LEU A 198 0.74 -8.58 14.65
C LEU A 198 1.24 -7.32 15.39
N PRO A 199 1.59 -6.21 14.71
CA PRO A 199 1.90 -4.95 15.38
C PRO A 199 0.70 -4.38 16.15
N TYR A 200 -0.53 -4.62 15.71
CA TYR A 200 -1.71 -4.19 16.45
C TYR A 200 -1.77 -4.86 17.83
N ILE A 201 -1.48 -6.15 17.92
CA ILE A 201 -1.42 -6.87 19.21
C ILE A 201 -0.27 -6.38 20.08
N ILE A 202 0.91 -6.14 19.50
CA ILE A 202 2.13 -5.83 20.27
C ILE A 202 2.23 -4.35 20.65
N LEU A 203 1.86 -3.45 19.73
CA LEU A 203 2.06 -2.01 19.82
C LEU A 203 0.75 -1.23 20.01
N GLY A 204 -0.40 -1.89 19.90
CA GLY A 204 -1.74 -1.27 19.95
C GLY A 204 -2.20 -0.63 18.65
N TYR A 205 -1.38 -0.66 17.58
CA TYR A 205 -1.74 -0.15 16.26
C TYR A 205 -1.13 -1.00 15.14
N GLY A 206 -1.87 -1.17 14.04
CA GLY A 206 -1.35 -1.86 12.85
C GLY A 206 -0.25 -1.03 12.18
N MET A 207 0.76 -1.70 11.62
CA MET A 207 1.77 -0.96 10.85
C MET A 207 1.32 -0.81 9.40
N PRO A 208 1.21 0.43 8.90
CA PRO A 208 0.92 0.63 7.49
C PRO A 208 2.10 0.11 6.67
N ILE A 209 1.79 -0.64 5.62
CA ILE A 209 2.77 -1.20 4.70
C ILE A 209 2.26 -1.02 3.28
N SER A 210 3.19 -1.05 2.34
CA SER A 210 2.80 -1.02 0.94
C SER A 210 2.41 -2.41 0.44
N THR A 211 1.13 -2.56 0.09
CA THR A 211 0.61 -3.76 -0.62
C THR A 211 1.34 -4.01 -1.94
N SER A 212 1.68 -2.97 -2.72
CA SER A 212 2.47 -3.10 -3.95
C SER A 212 3.86 -3.69 -3.74
N LEU A 213 4.59 -3.26 -2.70
CA LEU A 213 5.91 -3.82 -2.39
C LEU A 213 5.81 -5.29 -1.96
N ALA A 214 4.84 -5.61 -1.11
CA ALA A 214 4.59 -7.00 -0.71
C ALA A 214 4.26 -7.88 -1.92
N SER A 215 3.37 -7.42 -2.81
CA SER A 215 3.02 -8.10 -4.06
C SER A 215 4.25 -8.35 -4.94
N VAL A 216 5.04 -7.31 -5.22
CA VAL A 216 6.27 -7.45 -6.02
C VAL A 216 7.27 -8.39 -5.35
N GLY A 217 7.41 -8.31 -4.02
CA GLY A 217 8.21 -9.24 -3.23
C GLY A 217 7.79 -10.70 -3.45
N ALA A 218 6.50 -10.99 -3.34
CA ALA A 218 5.95 -12.32 -3.59
C ALA A 218 6.26 -12.82 -5.02
N VAL A 219 6.08 -11.96 -6.02
CA VAL A 219 6.38 -12.27 -7.43
C VAL A 219 7.87 -12.56 -7.63
N VAL A 220 8.76 -11.78 -7.00
CA VAL A 220 10.21 -12.01 -7.01
C VAL A 220 10.57 -13.35 -6.38
N GLY A 221 9.98 -13.73 -5.25
CA GLY A 221 10.25 -15.02 -4.60
C GLY A 221 9.88 -16.23 -5.47
N ILE A 222 8.76 -16.14 -6.21
CA ILE A 222 8.42 -17.13 -7.24
C ILE A 222 9.47 -17.15 -8.36
N ALA A 223 9.88 -15.98 -8.86
CA ALA A 223 10.85 -15.83 -9.94
C ALA A 223 12.21 -16.46 -9.58
N LEU A 224 12.68 -16.20 -8.35
CA LEU A 224 13.89 -16.80 -7.78
C LEU A 224 13.79 -18.32 -7.72
N LYS A 225 12.63 -18.86 -7.32
CA LYS A 225 12.44 -20.31 -7.29
C LYS A 225 12.38 -20.96 -8.68
N LYS A 226 11.82 -20.26 -9.66
CA LYS A 226 11.80 -20.71 -11.07
C LYS A 226 13.16 -20.57 -11.77
N GLY A 227 14.12 -19.86 -11.18
CA GLY A 227 15.47 -19.67 -11.73
C GLY A 227 15.57 -18.56 -12.79
N PHE A 228 14.56 -17.70 -12.93
CA PHE A 228 14.52 -16.66 -13.97
C PHE A 228 14.07 -15.31 -13.41
N VAL A 229 14.95 -14.30 -13.48
CA VAL A 229 14.59 -12.88 -13.47
C VAL A 229 15.14 -12.23 -14.75
N LYS A 230 14.95 -12.89 -15.92
CA LYS A 230 15.71 -12.53 -17.12
C LYS A 230 15.28 -11.19 -17.72
N ASN A 231 14.00 -10.80 -17.58
CA ASN A 231 13.45 -9.57 -18.17
C ASN A 231 12.91 -8.55 -17.13
N GLY A 232 12.88 -8.92 -15.84
CA GLY A 232 12.26 -8.11 -14.79
C GLY A 232 13.14 -7.08 -14.11
N LYS A 233 14.48 -7.13 -14.27
CA LYS A 233 15.40 -6.26 -13.52
C LYS A 233 15.19 -4.78 -13.77
N SER A 234 14.97 -4.40 -15.03
CA SER A 234 14.67 -3.00 -15.40
C SER A 234 13.34 -2.55 -14.81
N THR A 235 12.32 -3.42 -14.82
CA THR A 235 11.00 -3.13 -14.24
C THR A 235 11.11 -2.98 -12.72
N LEU A 236 11.83 -3.87 -12.04
CA LEU A 236 12.07 -3.81 -10.60
C LEU A 236 12.84 -2.55 -10.21
N ALA A 237 13.88 -2.19 -10.97
CA ALA A 237 14.64 -0.96 -10.73
C ALA A 237 13.76 0.29 -10.93
N PHE A 238 12.94 0.31 -11.97
CA PHE A 238 11.98 1.39 -12.22
C PHE A 238 10.95 1.51 -11.08
N LEU A 239 10.35 0.40 -10.64
CA LEU A 239 9.41 0.38 -9.53
C LEU A 239 10.06 0.85 -8.22
N ALA A 240 11.25 0.34 -7.90
CA ALA A 240 12.00 0.77 -6.73
C ALA A 240 12.32 2.27 -6.75
N LEU A 241 12.72 2.81 -7.91
CA LEU A 241 12.93 4.24 -8.09
C LEU A 241 11.63 5.03 -7.89
N MET A 242 10.52 4.58 -8.49
CA MET A 242 9.22 5.24 -8.32
C MET A 242 8.74 5.22 -6.88
N TRP A 243 8.99 4.14 -6.13
CA TRP A 243 8.66 4.06 -4.71
C TRP A 243 9.52 4.98 -3.85
N LEU A 244 10.81 5.15 -4.18
CA LEU A 244 11.68 6.11 -3.50
C LEU A 244 11.28 7.57 -3.79
N LEU A 245 10.92 7.86 -5.04
CA LEU A 245 10.53 9.22 -5.46
C LEU A 245 9.14 9.60 -4.97
N THR A 246 8.22 8.64 -4.78
CA THR A 246 6.82 8.91 -4.45
C THR A 246 6.66 9.74 -3.17
N PRO A 247 7.25 9.39 -2.01
CA PRO A 247 7.14 10.22 -0.79
C PRO A 247 7.72 11.62 -0.97
N ILE A 248 8.78 11.76 -1.77
CA ILE A 248 9.45 13.05 -2.02
C ILE A 248 8.52 13.94 -2.86
N ILE A 249 7.93 13.37 -3.92
CA ILE A 249 7.01 14.08 -4.81
C ILE A 249 5.75 14.51 -4.04
N THR A 250 5.14 13.62 -3.26
CA THR A 250 3.93 13.98 -2.51
C THR A 250 4.20 14.94 -1.35
N ALA A 251 5.38 14.87 -0.72
CA ALA A 251 5.81 15.87 0.25
C ALA A 251 5.95 17.25 -0.39
N PHE A 252 6.65 17.33 -1.52
CA PHE A 252 6.84 18.58 -2.26
C PHE A 252 5.51 19.17 -2.76
N LEU A 253 4.61 18.33 -3.29
CA LEU A 253 3.26 18.74 -3.67
C LEU A 253 2.49 19.27 -2.46
N GLY A 254 2.57 18.61 -1.30
CA GLY A 254 1.94 19.06 -0.06
C GLY A 254 2.43 20.44 0.40
N ILE A 255 3.75 20.66 0.39
CA ILE A 255 4.39 21.95 0.72
C ILE A 255 3.93 23.05 -0.23
N THR A 256 3.92 22.74 -1.53
CA THR A 256 3.53 23.69 -2.58
C THR A 256 2.05 24.07 -2.45
N LEU A 257 1.18 23.08 -2.30
CA LEU A 257 -0.26 23.30 -2.11
C LEU A 257 -0.55 24.10 -0.83
N PHE A 258 0.10 23.78 0.28
CA PHE A 258 -0.01 24.56 1.52
C PHE A 258 0.36 26.02 1.28
N SER A 259 1.49 26.27 0.61
CA SER A 259 1.98 27.62 0.34
C SER A 259 1.04 28.43 -0.56
N ILE A 260 0.46 27.79 -1.58
CA ILE A 260 -0.52 28.43 -2.49
C ILE A 260 -1.82 28.72 -1.74
N LEU A 261 -2.37 27.73 -1.04
CA LEU A 261 -3.65 27.88 -0.34
C LEU A 261 -3.55 28.90 0.80
N MET A 262 -2.44 28.94 1.53
CA MET A 262 -2.22 29.96 2.57
C MET A 262 -2.19 31.39 1.99
N LYS A 263 -1.66 31.57 0.78
CA LYS A 263 -1.70 32.88 0.09
C LYS A 263 -3.11 33.25 -0.37
N LEU A 264 -3.88 32.28 -0.85
CA LEU A 264 -5.26 32.50 -1.31
C LEU A 264 -6.22 32.78 -0.14
N VAL A 265 -6.10 32.02 0.96
CA VAL A 265 -6.94 32.18 2.16
C VAL A 265 -6.57 33.43 2.95
N ARG A 266 -5.34 33.94 2.85
CA ARG A 266 -4.93 35.24 3.42
C ARG A 266 -5.59 36.47 2.76
N ILE A 267 -6.40 36.29 1.72
CA ILE A 267 -7.28 37.36 1.20
C ILE A 267 -8.63 37.40 1.98
N SER A 268 -8.84 36.47 2.92
CA SER A 268 -10.12 36.30 3.62
C SER A 268 -10.02 36.24 5.15
N ILE A 269 -8.91 36.67 5.75
CA ILE A 269 -8.78 36.90 7.20
C ILE A 269 -8.33 38.35 7.43
#